data_AF-A0A8J3C755-F1
#
_entry.id   AF-A0A8J3C755-F1
#
_cell.length_a   1.000
_cell.length_b   1.000
_cell.length_c   1.000
_cell.angle_alpha   90.00
_cell.angle_beta   90.00
_cell.angle_gamma   90.00
#
_symmetry.space_group_name_H-M   'P 1'
#
loop_
_entity.id
_entity.type
_entity.pdbx_description
1 polymer ?
#
loop_
_entity_poly.entity_id
_entity_poly.type
_entity_poly.pdbx_seq_one_letter_code
_entity_poly.pdbx_strand_id
1 'polypeptide(L)'
;MDEHRLAELFRDAVRDAPPASFDERDVTAASRRATLRRRTTVAMGSAFGAAVLLGGTVFGVGMLDREPDGSGSVFSAQDGQPPGAEAVPPNNQNLDPRAQVPSRLPGGPPPDSIPEDPPKQGGGTSGSAGPGTGGTPQGCETADRELAVALAGELPAAAGRNPDTARGCPAGARGAAFVVRDGDALGVVSVILGPRDTQRAEGSFKRDNGTVGYTTYARSGSSLTVLSEPQEGSNQAPFAGAVQRLAQRIAEQF
;
A
#
# COMPACT_ATOMS: atom_id res chain seq x y z
N MET A 1 -17.08 -50.04 -16.05
CA MET A 1 -17.49 -49.20 -14.90
C MET A 1 -18.85 -48.64 -15.27
N ASP A 2 -19.78 -48.46 -14.33
CA ASP A 2 -21.17 -48.11 -14.68
C ASP A 2 -21.42 -46.60 -14.50
N GLU A 3 -21.72 -45.93 -15.61
CA GLU A 3 -21.92 -44.48 -15.68
C GLU A 3 -23.21 -44.03 -14.99
N HIS A 4 -24.27 -44.84 -15.04
CA HIS A 4 -25.54 -44.55 -14.38
C HIS A 4 -25.38 -44.56 -12.86
N ARG A 5 -24.60 -45.52 -12.34
CA ARG A 5 -24.30 -45.63 -10.91
C ARG A 5 -23.48 -44.45 -10.37
N LEU A 6 -22.64 -43.83 -11.20
CA LEU A 6 -21.97 -42.57 -10.83
C LEU A 6 -22.96 -41.41 -10.80
N ALA A 7 -23.85 -41.30 -11.79
CA ALA A 7 -24.87 -40.24 -11.85
C ALA A 7 -25.84 -40.28 -10.65
N GLU A 8 -26.22 -41.46 -10.17
CA GLU A 8 -27.03 -41.61 -8.95
C GLU A 8 -26.28 -41.17 -7.69
N LEU A 9 -25.02 -41.58 -7.52
CA LEU A 9 -24.20 -41.17 -6.37
C LEU A 9 -23.97 -39.65 -6.32
N PHE A 10 -23.77 -39.00 -7.46
CA PHE A 10 -23.69 -37.54 -7.52
C PHE A 10 -25.02 -36.85 -7.23
N ARG A 11 -26.17 -37.47 -7.59
CA ARG A 11 -27.50 -36.90 -7.32
C ARG A 11 -27.90 -37.01 -5.84
N ASP A 12 -27.59 -38.13 -5.17
CA ASP A 12 -27.89 -38.33 -3.74
C ASP A 12 -26.96 -37.53 -2.81
N ALA A 13 -25.78 -37.13 -3.30
CA ALA A 13 -24.85 -36.25 -2.59
C ALA A 13 -25.29 -34.78 -2.55
N VAL A 14 -26.13 -34.31 -3.48
CA VAL A 14 -26.65 -32.93 -3.50
C VAL A 14 -27.81 -32.81 -2.50
N ARG A 15 -27.47 -32.43 -1.27
CA ARG A 15 -28.45 -31.96 -0.28
C ARG A 15 -29.08 -30.64 -0.74
N ASP A 16 -30.33 -30.41 -0.34
CA ASP A 16 -31.04 -29.16 -0.61
C ASP A 16 -30.17 -27.96 -0.21
N ALA A 17 -30.11 -26.96 -1.09
CA ALA A 17 -29.32 -25.76 -0.86
C ALA A 17 -29.83 -25.05 0.41
N PRO A 18 -28.96 -24.70 1.38
CA PRO A 18 -29.39 -24.00 2.58
C PRO A 18 -29.99 -22.63 2.19
N PRO A 19 -31.01 -22.16 2.92
CA PRO A 19 -31.62 -20.85 2.64
C PRO A 19 -30.57 -19.75 2.74
N ALA A 20 -30.68 -18.74 1.88
CA ALA A 20 -29.73 -17.63 1.83
C ALA A 20 -29.61 -16.93 3.19
N SER A 21 -28.42 -16.95 3.78
CA SER A 21 -28.13 -16.38 5.10
C SER A 21 -27.92 -14.85 5.09
N PHE A 22 -28.47 -14.17 4.09
CA PHE A 22 -28.30 -12.74 3.84
C PHE A 22 -29.47 -12.26 2.98
N ASP A 23 -30.25 -11.27 3.45
CA ASP A 23 -31.42 -10.75 2.73
C ASP A 23 -31.36 -9.21 2.50
N GLU A 24 -32.40 -8.67 1.85
CA GLU A 24 -32.50 -7.22 1.59
C GLU A 24 -32.56 -6.38 2.88
N ARG A 25 -33.01 -6.96 4.01
CA ARG A 25 -33.05 -6.30 5.31
C ARG A 25 -31.65 -6.15 5.89
N ASP A 26 -30.74 -7.10 5.67
CA ASP A 26 -29.33 -6.95 6.03
C ASP A 26 -28.68 -5.78 5.28
N VAL A 27 -28.91 -5.71 3.96
CA VAL A 27 -28.40 -4.61 3.09
C VAL A 27 -28.96 -3.26 3.54
N THR A 28 -30.27 -3.15 3.74
CA THR A 28 -30.92 -1.88 4.13
C THR A 28 -30.58 -1.48 5.57
N ALA A 29 -30.43 -2.42 6.50
CA ALA A 29 -29.95 -2.16 7.86
C ALA A 29 -28.48 -1.69 7.88
N ALA A 30 -27.60 -2.34 7.12
CA ALA A 30 -26.20 -1.92 6.97
C ALA A 30 -26.10 -0.52 6.34
N SER A 31 -26.85 -0.28 5.26
CA SER A 31 -26.96 1.03 4.60
C SER A 31 -27.42 2.12 5.58
N ARG A 32 -28.51 1.89 6.33
CA ARG A 32 -29.02 2.84 7.33
C ARG A 32 -28.00 3.14 8.43
N ARG A 33 -27.25 2.15 8.93
CA ARG A 33 -26.14 2.36 9.89
C ARG A 33 -25.03 3.23 9.29
N ALA A 34 -24.66 3.00 8.03
CA ALA A 34 -23.65 3.79 7.33
C ALA A 34 -24.11 5.25 7.08
N THR A 35 -25.37 5.47 6.69
CA THR A 35 -25.95 6.81 6.51
C THR A 35 -25.95 7.60 7.81
N LEU A 36 -26.26 6.98 8.95
CA LEU A 36 -26.26 7.63 10.26
C LEU A 36 -24.85 8.11 10.64
N ARG A 37 -23.82 7.26 10.49
CA ARG A 37 -22.41 7.64 10.76
C ARG A 37 -21.95 8.84 9.91
N ARG A 38 -22.39 8.96 8.65
CA ARG A 38 -22.05 10.10 7.78
C ARG A 38 -22.71 11.41 8.20
N ARG A 39 -23.82 11.39 8.95
CA ARG A 39 -24.49 12.62 9.41
C ARG A 39 -23.85 13.19 10.67
N THR A 40 -23.39 12.35 11.59
CA THR A 40 -22.70 12.80 12.82
C THR A 40 -21.36 13.49 12.55
N THR A 41 -20.66 13.14 11.47
CA THR A 41 -19.37 13.76 11.09
C THR A 41 -19.49 15.17 10.49
N VAL A 42 -20.67 15.58 10.01
CA VAL A 42 -20.86 16.91 9.38
C VAL A 42 -21.20 18.00 10.39
N ALA A 43 -21.82 17.63 11.53
CA ALA A 43 -22.34 18.59 12.51
C ALA A 43 -21.26 19.31 13.37
N MET A 44 -19.99 18.89 13.29
CA MET A 44 -18.91 19.41 14.16
C MET A 44 -17.98 20.44 13.48
N GLY A 45 -18.22 20.78 12.20
CA GLY A 45 -17.33 21.66 11.42
C GLY A 45 -17.67 23.16 11.48
N SER A 46 -18.86 23.55 11.92
CA SER A 46 -19.44 24.87 11.63
C SER A 46 -19.48 25.85 12.82
N ALA A 47 -18.58 25.73 13.80
CA ALA A 47 -18.61 26.51 15.05
C ALA A 47 -17.45 27.51 15.23
N PHE A 48 -16.35 27.40 14.49
CA PHE A 48 -15.14 28.23 14.67
C PHE A 48 -15.00 29.41 13.68
N GLY A 49 -15.85 29.51 12.65
CA GLY A 49 -15.71 30.48 11.57
C GLY A 49 -16.23 31.91 11.85
N ALA A 50 -16.79 32.19 13.04
CA ALA A 50 -17.59 33.40 13.28
C ALA A 50 -16.94 34.47 14.20
N ALA A 51 -15.73 34.23 14.70
CA ALA A 51 -15.12 35.03 15.78
C ALA A 51 -14.21 36.20 15.34
N VAL A 52 -13.99 36.39 14.03
CA VAL A 52 -12.88 37.23 13.51
C VAL A 52 -13.32 38.63 13.03
N LEU A 53 -14.62 38.92 12.98
CA LEU A 53 -15.16 40.11 12.27
C LEU A 53 -15.69 41.26 13.15
N LEU A 54 -15.56 41.20 14.49
CA LEU A 54 -16.15 42.20 15.40
C LEU A 54 -15.19 42.69 16.50
N GLY A 55 -14.04 43.23 16.09
CA GLY A 55 -13.16 44.03 16.94
C GLY A 55 -11.86 44.40 16.20
N GLY A 56 -11.36 45.64 16.23
CA GLY A 56 -11.87 46.84 16.92
C GLY A 56 -10.73 47.84 17.07
N THR A 57 -10.57 48.74 16.10
CA THR A 57 -9.38 49.60 15.93
C THR A 57 -9.28 50.77 16.91
N VAL A 58 -8.16 50.89 17.66
CA VAL A 58 -7.60 52.21 18.04
C VAL A 58 -6.08 52.14 18.30
N PHE A 59 -5.36 53.19 17.89
CA PHE A 59 -3.94 53.55 18.17
C PHE A 59 -2.82 52.57 17.70
N GLY A 60 -1.75 53.05 17.05
CA GLY A 60 -1.51 54.41 16.54
C GLY A 60 -0.14 54.63 15.85
N VAL A 61 -0.11 55.63 14.96
CA VAL A 61 1.04 56.41 14.42
C VAL A 61 2.45 55.77 14.29
N GLY A 62 2.97 55.69 13.05
CA GLY A 62 4.38 55.35 12.80
C GLY A 62 4.82 55.25 11.32
N MET A 63 4.85 56.39 10.62
CA MET A 63 5.57 56.66 9.33
C MET A 63 5.97 55.49 8.41
N LEU A 64 5.41 55.47 7.18
CA LEU A 64 6.20 55.86 5.98
C LEU A 64 5.29 56.19 4.78
N ASP A 65 5.46 57.37 4.19
CA ASP A 65 4.82 57.75 2.92
C ASP A 65 5.41 56.98 1.73
N ARG A 66 4.57 56.48 0.80
CA ARG A 66 4.71 56.74 -0.66
C ARG A 66 3.53 56.23 -1.51
N GLU A 67 2.65 57.15 -1.90
CA GLU A 67 1.87 57.11 -3.15
C GLU A 67 2.39 58.24 -4.09
N PRO A 68 1.94 58.39 -5.35
CA PRO A 68 1.01 57.56 -6.13
C PRO A 68 1.60 57.07 -7.48
N ASP A 69 0.71 56.51 -8.33
CA ASP A 69 0.75 56.42 -9.80
C ASP A 69 1.87 55.63 -10.52
N GLY A 70 1.43 54.72 -11.40
CA GLY A 70 2.29 54.00 -12.34
C GLY A 70 1.49 53.17 -13.35
N SER A 71 1.43 53.62 -14.61
CA SER A 71 0.68 52.98 -15.70
C SER A 71 1.04 51.50 -15.92
N GLY A 72 0.04 50.66 -16.19
CA GLY A 72 0.25 49.27 -16.58
C GLY A 72 0.78 49.11 -18.01
N SER A 73 1.26 47.90 -18.32
CA SER A 73 1.50 47.44 -19.69
C SER A 73 1.16 45.96 -19.85
N VAL A 74 0.77 45.58 -21.07
CA VAL A 74 0.53 44.20 -21.52
C VAL A 74 1.67 43.78 -22.47
N PHE A 75 1.52 42.62 -23.14
CA PHE A 75 2.48 41.97 -24.06
C PHE A 75 3.60 41.17 -23.34
N SER A 76 4.06 40.02 -23.85
CA SER A 76 3.52 39.20 -24.96
C SER A 76 3.98 37.74 -24.85
N ALA A 77 3.28 36.84 -25.55
CA ALA A 77 3.80 35.51 -25.87
C ALA A 77 4.84 35.57 -27.01
N GLN A 78 5.68 34.54 -27.13
CA GLN A 78 6.59 34.38 -28.27
C GLN A 78 6.79 32.90 -28.61
N ASP A 79 6.17 32.45 -29.70
CA ASP A 79 6.39 31.15 -30.34
C ASP A 79 7.60 31.20 -31.29
N GLY A 80 8.25 30.06 -31.54
CA GLY A 80 9.33 29.93 -32.53
C GLY A 80 9.96 28.52 -32.63
N GLN A 81 9.55 27.73 -33.63
CA GLN A 81 10.08 26.38 -33.94
C GLN A 81 11.04 26.44 -35.19
N PRO A 82 11.47 25.35 -35.90
CA PRO A 82 12.89 25.06 -36.20
C PRO A 82 13.22 25.28 -37.71
N PRO A 83 13.84 24.41 -38.58
CA PRO A 83 14.14 22.96 -38.58
C PRO A 83 15.63 22.57 -38.81
N GLY A 84 15.93 21.26 -38.87
CA GLY A 84 17.20 20.64 -39.33
C GLY A 84 17.57 19.42 -38.45
N ALA A 85 17.40 18.15 -38.85
CA ALA A 85 18.03 17.38 -39.94
C ALA A 85 19.52 17.05 -39.67
N GLU A 86 20.03 15.81 -39.80
CA GLU A 86 19.44 14.51 -40.18
C GLU A 86 20.29 13.30 -39.66
N ALA A 87 19.89 12.07 -40.02
CA ALA A 87 20.40 10.72 -39.65
C ALA A 87 21.95 10.46 -39.76
N VAL A 88 22.59 9.33 -39.36
CA VAL A 88 22.37 7.88 -39.64
C VAL A 88 23.26 6.97 -38.72
N PRO A 89 22.84 5.76 -38.27
CA PRO A 89 23.69 4.67 -37.72
C PRO A 89 24.01 3.56 -38.76
N PRO A 90 24.84 2.50 -38.54
CA PRO A 90 25.50 2.03 -37.30
C PRO A 90 27.02 1.72 -37.51
N ASN A 91 27.64 0.91 -36.62
CA ASN A 91 28.62 -0.09 -37.08
C ASN A 91 28.72 -1.32 -36.14
N ASN A 92 29.03 -2.48 -36.72
CA ASN A 92 29.33 -3.73 -36.01
C ASN A 92 30.83 -4.02 -36.10
N GLN A 93 31.42 -4.66 -35.09
CA GLN A 93 32.59 -5.53 -35.31
C GLN A 93 32.38 -6.87 -34.61
N ASN A 94 32.47 -7.92 -35.41
CA ASN A 94 32.23 -9.31 -35.02
C ASN A 94 33.53 -10.07 -35.30
N LEU A 95 34.16 -10.66 -34.27
CA LEU A 95 35.38 -11.45 -34.41
C LEU A 95 35.35 -12.67 -33.50
N ASP A 96 35.36 -13.83 -34.15
CA ASP A 96 35.31 -15.21 -33.65
C ASP A 96 35.75 -16.10 -34.85
N PRO A 97 36.22 -17.37 -34.73
CA PRO A 97 36.56 -18.16 -33.53
C PRO A 97 37.97 -18.81 -33.57
N ARG A 98 38.25 -19.62 -32.52
CA ARG A 98 39.05 -20.88 -32.47
C ARG A 98 40.42 -20.89 -31.78
N ALA A 99 40.60 -22.03 -31.08
CA ALA A 99 41.84 -22.67 -30.62
C ALA A 99 42.54 -22.01 -29.40
N GLN A 100 43.10 -22.75 -28.44
CA GLN A 100 43.45 -24.18 -28.37
C GLN A 100 43.04 -24.83 -27.01
N VAL A 101 43.06 -26.17 -26.94
CA VAL A 101 42.86 -26.95 -25.69
C VAL A 101 43.81 -28.15 -25.67
N PRO A 102 44.42 -28.49 -24.52
CA PRO A 102 44.58 -29.88 -24.07
C PRO A 102 43.87 -30.06 -22.70
N SER A 103 42.91 -30.99 -22.52
CA SER A 103 43.06 -32.47 -22.44
C SER A 103 43.86 -32.93 -21.21
N ARG A 104 43.52 -33.96 -20.42
CA ARG A 104 42.43 -34.99 -20.26
C ARG A 104 42.67 -35.63 -18.84
N LEU A 105 41.90 -36.47 -18.15
CA LEU A 105 40.60 -37.22 -18.14
C LEU A 105 40.46 -37.82 -16.69
N PRO A 106 39.47 -38.65 -16.27
CA PRO A 106 38.14 -38.98 -16.82
C PRO A 106 36.95 -38.85 -15.80
N GLY A 107 35.74 -38.68 -16.31
CA GLY A 107 34.49 -38.86 -15.55
C GLY A 107 33.30 -38.83 -16.51
N GLY A 108 32.62 -39.96 -16.72
CA GLY A 108 31.58 -40.09 -17.74
C GLY A 108 30.18 -39.73 -17.22
N PRO A 109 29.28 -39.19 -18.08
CA PRO A 109 27.87 -39.01 -17.71
C PRO A 109 27.13 -40.36 -17.64
N PRO A 110 26.14 -40.51 -16.75
CA PRO A 110 25.20 -41.64 -16.82
C PRO A 110 24.28 -41.50 -18.05
N PRO A 111 23.72 -42.61 -18.57
CA PRO A 111 22.82 -42.59 -19.73
C PRO A 111 21.41 -42.12 -19.36
N ASP A 112 20.75 -41.45 -20.31
CA ASP A 112 19.33 -41.12 -20.24
C ASP A 112 18.42 -42.35 -20.43
N SER A 113 17.15 -42.19 -20.03
CA SER A 113 15.98 -43.06 -20.28
C SER A 113 15.91 -44.40 -19.55
N ILE A 114 15.16 -44.40 -18.45
CA ILE A 114 14.27 -45.51 -18.06
C ILE A 114 12.85 -44.91 -17.96
N PRO A 115 11.83 -45.42 -18.67
CA PRO A 115 10.45 -45.01 -18.46
C PRO A 115 9.92 -45.63 -17.15
N GLU A 116 9.73 -44.81 -16.12
CA GLU A 116 9.08 -45.26 -14.88
C GLU A 116 7.56 -45.15 -14.99
N ASP A 117 6.89 -46.28 -15.22
CA ASP A 117 5.44 -46.39 -14.98
C ASP A 117 5.14 -46.16 -13.49
N PRO A 118 4.23 -45.24 -13.12
CA PRO A 118 4.00 -44.91 -11.72
C PRO A 118 3.40 -46.10 -10.93
N PRO A 119 3.87 -46.39 -9.71
CA PRO A 119 3.51 -47.60 -8.98
C PRO A 119 2.03 -47.61 -8.58
N LYS A 120 1.31 -48.67 -9.00
CA LYS A 120 -0.12 -48.88 -8.69
C LYS A 120 -0.43 -49.34 -7.26
N GLN A 121 0.54 -49.25 -6.35
CA GLN A 121 0.36 -49.47 -4.92
C GLN A 121 1.05 -48.34 -4.14
N GLY A 122 0.27 -47.60 -3.35
CA GLY A 122 0.78 -46.47 -2.58
C GLY A 122 1.61 -46.92 -1.37
N GLY A 123 2.86 -46.47 -1.30
CA GLY A 123 3.79 -46.88 -0.23
C GLY A 123 5.21 -46.38 -0.43
N GLY A 124 5.40 -45.07 -0.62
CA GLY A 124 6.73 -44.49 -0.91
C GLY A 124 6.76 -42.98 -0.74
N THR A 125 6.52 -42.49 0.48
CA THR A 125 6.38 -41.05 0.76
C THR A 125 7.72 -40.31 0.82
N SER A 126 8.46 -40.28 -0.29
CA SER A 126 9.38 -39.18 -0.61
C SER A 126 8.61 -37.95 -1.10
N GLY A 127 7.49 -37.63 -0.43
CA GLY A 127 6.87 -36.33 -0.58
C GLY A 127 7.77 -35.32 0.08
N SER A 128 8.35 -34.40 -0.70
CA SER A 128 8.77 -33.12 -0.15
C SER A 128 7.60 -32.57 0.66
N ALA A 129 7.80 -32.35 1.96
CA ALA A 129 6.78 -31.72 2.77
C ALA A 129 6.42 -30.38 2.10
N GLY A 130 5.13 -30.21 1.75
CA GLY A 130 4.63 -28.92 1.29
C GLY A 130 4.94 -27.84 2.33
N PRO A 131 5.05 -26.56 1.94
CA PRO A 131 5.45 -25.47 2.82
C PRO A 131 4.69 -25.54 4.15
N GLY A 132 5.45 -25.70 5.24
CA GLY A 132 4.97 -26.31 6.48
C GLY A 132 3.75 -25.59 7.07
N THR A 133 2.74 -26.37 7.46
CA THR A 133 1.54 -25.85 8.11
C THR A 133 1.89 -25.10 9.40
N GLY A 134 1.54 -23.81 9.48
CA GLY A 134 1.46 -23.08 10.74
C GLY A 134 2.70 -22.30 11.19
N GLY A 135 3.64 -21.99 10.29
CA GLY A 135 4.54 -20.85 10.56
C GLY A 135 3.75 -19.54 10.63
N THR A 136 3.82 -18.82 11.75
CA THR A 136 3.30 -17.44 11.82
C THR A 136 4.11 -16.55 10.86
N PRO A 137 3.47 -15.76 9.97
CA PRO A 137 4.18 -14.86 9.06
C PRO A 137 5.16 -13.96 9.81
N GLN A 138 6.42 -13.93 9.39
CA GLN A 138 7.50 -13.28 10.15
C GLN A 138 7.68 -11.84 9.71
N GLY A 139 6.69 -11.02 10.02
CA GLY A 139 6.65 -9.60 9.64
C GLY A 139 5.52 -9.31 8.65
N CYS A 140 5.69 -8.23 7.91
CA CYS A 140 4.69 -7.71 6.97
C CYS A 140 4.70 -8.41 5.59
N GLU A 141 5.10 -9.68 5.54
CA GLU A 141 5.16 -10.51 4.32
C GLU A 141 3.80 -10.63 3.62
N THR A 142 2.72 -10.50 4.38
CA THR A 142 1.35 -10.35 3.88
C THR A 142 0.75 -9.09 4.50
N ALA A 143 -0.06 -8.35 3.73
CA ALA A 143 -0.78 -7.19 4.24
C ALA A 143 -1.79 -7.62 5.32
N ASP A 144 -1.62 -7.11 6.54
CA ASP A 144 -2.52 -7.41 7.65
C ASP A 144 -3.92 -6.82 7.39
N ARG A 145 -4.95 -7.66 7.48
CA ARG A 145 -6.32 -7.30 7.07
C ARG A 145 -6.98 -6.29 8.02
N GLU A 146 -6.65 -6.32 9.31
CA GLU A 146 -7.22 -5.43 10.32
C GLU A 146 -6.61 -4.03 10.17
N LEU A 147 -5.29 -3.98 10.09
CA LEU A 147 -4.52 -2.75 9.86
C LEU A 147 -4.82 -2.13 8.48
N ALA A 148 -5.01 -2.95 7.44
CA ALA A 148 -5.47 -2.48 6.13
C ALA A 148 -6.85 -1.82 6.20
N VAL A 149 -7.81 -2.42 6.90
CA VAL A 149 -9.16 -1.85 7.06
C VAL A 149 -9.13 -0.57 7.90
N ALA A 150 -8.35 -0.53 8.99
CA ALA A 150 -8.21 0.66 9.82
C ALA A 150 -7.55 1.81 9.05
N LEU A 151 -6.47 1.54 8.31
CA LEU A 151 -5.78 2.54 7.48
C LEU A 151 -6.65 3.01 6.30
N ALA A 152 -7.41 2.12 5.65
CA ALA A 152 -8.34 2.50 4.57
C ALA A 152 -9.57 3.28 5.07
N GLY A 153 -10.03 3.02 6.30
CA GLY A 153 -11.08 3.81 6.95
C GLY A 153 -10.64 5.26 7.24
N GLU A 154 -9.33 5.46 7.39
CA GLU A 154 -8.70 6.74 7.72
C GLU A 154 -8.14 7.49 6.49
N LEU A 155 -7.94 6.80 5.36
CA LEU A 155 -7.46 7.36 4.09
C LEU A 155 -8.55 7.32 3.00
N PRO A 156 -9.26 8.42 2.72
CA PRO A 156 -10.25 8.49 1.63
C PRO A 156 -9.68 8.07 0.26
N ALA A 157 -8.40 8.35 0.00
CA ALA A 157 -7.72 7.96 -1.24
C ALA A 157 -7.49 6.45 -1.39
N ALA A 158 -7.56 5.66 -0.30
CA ALA A 158 -7.44 4.21 -0.31
C ALA A 158 -8.78 3.48 -0.53
N ALA A 159 -9.90 4.20 -0.57
CA ALA A 159 -11.23 3.61 -0.76
C ALA A 159 -11.31 2.79 -2.06
N GLY A 160 -11.67 1.51 -1.95
CA GLY A 160 -11.77 0.58 -3.07
C GLY A 160 -10.43 0.08 -3.63
N ARG A 161 -9.29 0.41 -3.01
CA ARG A 161 -7.97 -0.14 -3.38
C ARG A 161 -7.69 -1.44 -2.63
N ASN A 162 -6.90 -2.32 -3.24
CA ASN A 162 -6.28 -3.44 -2.53
C ASN A 162 -5.10 -2.93 -1.68
N PRO A 163 -4.87 -3.48 -0.48
CA PRO A 163 -3.68 -3.20 0.30
C PRO A 163 -2.43 -3.89 -0.29
N ASP A 164 -1.27 -3.28 -0.07
CA ASP A 164 0.06 -3.83 -0.32
C ASP A 164 0.76 -4.16 1.02
N THR A 165 1.84 -4.91 0.95
CA THR A 165 2.77 -5.22 2.04
C THR A 165 3.45 -3.96 2.58
N ALA A 166 3.56 -3.86 3.92
CA ALA A 166 4.33 -2.79 4.56
C ALA A 166 5.83 -3.11 4.55
N ARG A 167 6.67 -2.11 4.29
CA ARG A 167 8.13 -2.27 4.13
C ARG A 167 8.87 -1.87 5.41
N GLY A 168 10.04 -2.46 5.65
CA GLY A 168 10.89 -2.12 6.81
C GLY A 168 10.33 -2.56 8.17
N CYS A 169 9.43 -3.55 8.20
CA CYS A 169 8.90 -4.10 9.45
C CYS A 169 9.95 -4.93 10.21
N PRO A 170 10.04 -4.82 11.55
CA PRO A 170 10.84 -5.73 12.36
C PRO A 170 10.16 -7.10 12.49
N ALA A 171 10.92 -8.11 12.90
CA ALA A 171 10.39 -9.45 13.17
C ALA A 171 9.24 -9.39 14.20
N GLY A 172 8.17 -10.16 13.95
CA GLY A 172 6.98 -10.20 14.81
C GLY A 172 6.04 -8.99 14.69
N ALA A 173 6.31 -8.02 13.82
CA ALA A 173 5.37 -6.94 13.52
C ALA A 173 4.30 -7.37 12.49
N ARG A 174 3.14 -6.72 12.53
CA ARG A 174 2.09 -6.77 11.48
C ARG A 174 2.03 -5.42 10.76
N GLY A 175 1.55 -5.38 9.53
CA GLY A 175 1.45 -4.11 8.80
C GLY A 175 0.74 -4.20 7.47
N ALA A 176 0.32 -3.04 6.97
CA ALA A 176 -0.35 -2.88 5.68
C ALA A 176 0.01 -1.53 5.06
N ALA A 177 -0.02 -1.46 3.73
CA ALA A 177 0.28 -0.27 2.95
C ALA A 177 -0.78 0.00 1.88
N PHE A 178 -0.87 1.25 1.42
CA PHE A 178 -1.62 1.62 0.22
C PHE A 178 -0.82 2.61 -0.62
N VAL A 179 -0.74 2.36 -1.92
CA VAL A 179 -0.33 3.37 -2.91
C VAL A 179 -1.47 4.37 -3.05
N VAL A 180 -1.23 5.62 -2.64
CA VAL A 180 -2.25 6.69 -2.57
C VAL A 180 -1.74 8.00 -3.16
N ARG A 181 -2.68 8.88 -3.52
CA ARG A 181 -2.40 10.23 -4.00
C ARG A 181 -3.15 11.25 -3.15
N ASP A 182 -2.48 12.35 -2.84
CA ASP A 182 -2.98 13.50 -2.06
C ASP A 182 -2.60 14.79 -2.81
N GLY A 183 -3.55 15.39 -3.53
CA GLY A 183 -3.25 16.40 -4.54
C GLY A 183 -2.34 15.82 -5.63
N ASP A 184 -1.19 16.47 -5.87
CA ASP A 184 -0.16 15.97 -6.79
C ASP A 184 0.82 14.97 -6.14
N ALA A 185 0.83 14.86 -4.81
CA ALA A 185 1.71 13.94 -4.09
C ALA A 185 1.25 12.49 -4.28
N LEU A 186 1.98 11.71 -5.07
CA LEU A 186 1.84 10.25 -5.16
C LEU A 186 2.91 9.59 -4.29
N GLY A 187 2.53 8.53 -3.57
CA GLY A 187 3.42 7.78 -2.69
C GLY A 187 2.75 6.59 -2.03
N VAL A 188 3.39 6.07 -0.99
CA VAL A 188 2.90 4.94 -0.19
C VAL A 188 2.66 5.42 1.25
N VAL A 189 1.45 5.22 1.76
CA VAL A 189 1.19 5.31 3.20
C VAL A 189 1.09 3.91 3.76
N SER A 190 1.83 3.63 4.84
CA SER A 190 1.83 2.33 5.51
C SER A 190 1.71 2.46 7.02
N VAL A 191 1.10 1.45 7.65
CA VAL A 191 1.04 1.29 9.10
C VAL A 191 1.74 0.00 9.51
N ILE A 192 2.52 0.07 10.59
CA ILE A 192 3.27 -1.04 11.17
C ILE A 192 2.95 -1.10 12.66
N LEU A 193 2.38 -2.22 13.10
CA LEU A 193 2.16 -2.56 14.51
C LEU A 193 3.29 -3.50 14.94
N GLY A 194 4.25 -2.98 15.71
CA GLY A 194 5.34 -3.76 16.29
C GLY A 194 4.85 -4.74 17.37
N PRO A 195 5.69 -5.72 17.76
CA PRO A 195 5.39 -6.54 18.92
C PRO A 195 5.32 -5.70 20.21
N ARG A 196 4.62 -6.24 21.22
CA ARG A 196 4.60 -5.66 22.57
C ARG A 196 6.01 -5.59 23.14
N ASP A 197 6.19 -4.72 24.14
CA ASP A 197 7.45 -4.46 24.84
C ASP A 197 8.60 -3.90 23.96
N THR A 198 8.36 -3.75 22.64
CA THR A 198 9.29 -3.12 21.69
C THR A 198 9.24 -1.60 21.85
N GLN A 199 10.00 -1.08 22.82
CA GLN A 199 10.11 0.35 23.05
C GLN A 199 10.70 1.06 21.82
N ARG A 200 9.98 2.07 21.33
CA ARG A 200 10.41 3.06 20.35
C ARG A 200 10.22 4.46 20.93
N ALA A 201 10.97 5.43 20.44
CA ALA A 201 10.65 6.83 20.68
C ALA A 201 9.28 7.14 20.05
N GLU A 202 8.33 7.61 20.87
CA GLU A 202 7.08 8.20 20.40
C GLU A 202 7.35 9.62 19.87
N GLY A 203 6.64 10.00 18.80
CA GLY A 203 6.77 11.30 18.16
C GLY A 203 6.89 11.23 16.64
N SER A 204 7.02 12.41 16.03
CA SER A 204 7.22 12.59 14.61
C SER A 204 8.69 12.42 14.21
N PHE A 205 8.91 11.90 13.01
CA PHE A 205 10.23 11.84 12.38
C PHE A 205 10.12 12.13 10.89
N LYS A 206 11.23 12.62 10.32
CA LYS A 206 11.40 12.85 8.88
C LYS A 206 12.75 12.27 8.43
N ARG A 207 12.80 11.76 7.21
CA ARG A 207 14.02 11.30 6.54
C ARG A 207 14.35 12.23 5.36
N ASP A 208 15.61 12.22 4.93
CA ASP A 208 16.10 13.10 3.85
C ASP A 208 15.45 12.81 2.49
N ASN A 209 15.00 11.57 2.27
CA ASN A 209 14.24 11.15 1.08
C ASN A 209 12.78 11.68 1.06
N GLY A 210 12.41 12.63 1.92
CA GLY A 210 11.06 13.19 2.02
C GLY A 210 10.06 12.34 2.81
N THR A 211 10.40 11.12 3.23
CA THR A 211 9.53 10.30 4.10
C THR A 211 9.25 11.02 5.41
N VAL A 212 8.00 11.04 5.83
CA VAL A 212 7.59 11.46 7.17
C VAL A 212 6.86 10.31 7.88
N GLY A 213 6.91 10.30 9.20
CA GLY A 213 6.16 9.32 9.99
C GLY A 213 5.92 9.77 11.41
N TYR A 214 5.10 9.00 12.11
CA TYR A 214 4.79 9.17 13.53
C TYR A 214 4.73 7.80 14.19
N THR A 215 5.40 7.64 15.34
CA THR A 215 5.26 6.46 16.20
C THR A 215 4.50 6.85 17.47
N THR A 216 3.58 5.99 17.89
CA THR A 216 2.79 6.09 19.12
C THR A 216 2.59 4.69 19.71
N TYR A 217 1.81 4.57 20.78
CA TYR A 217 1.48 3.28 21.39
C TYR A 217 -0.02 2.97 21.27
N ALA A 218 -0.32 1.74 20.85
CA ALA A 218 -1.67 1.19 20.87
C ALA A 218 -2.08 0.80 22.30
N ARG A 219 -3.39 0.63 22.56
CA ARG A 219 -3.92 0.31 23.91
C ARG A 219 -3.42 -1.04 24.42
N SER A 220 -3.02 -1.94 23.52
CA SER A 220 -2.34 -3.20 23.87
C SER A 220 -0.87 -3.08 24.30
N GLY A 221 -0.31 -1.87 24.36
CA GLY A 221 1.12 -1.63 24.64
C GLY A 221 2.05 -1.90 23.45
N SER A 222 1.49 -2.25 22.30
CA SER A 222 2.22 -2.46 21.04
C SER A 222 2.60 -1.11 20.43
N SER A 223 3.83 -0.93 19.93
CA SER A 223 4.21 0.31 19.24
C SER A 223 3.59 0.36 17.83
N LEU A 224 2.93 1.46 17.49
CA LEU A 224 2.30 1.68 16.20
C LEU A 224 3.01 2.82 15.47
N THR A 225 3.56 2.55 14.29
CA THR A 225 4.20 3.54 13.42
C THR A 225 3.39 3.71 12.14
N VAL A 226 3.01 4.94 11.80
CA VAL A 226 2.53 5.30 10.45
C VAL A 226 3.66 6.00 9.70
N LEU A 227 3.86 5.60 8.45
CA LEU A 227 4.83 6.16 7.50
C LEU A 227 4.07 6.69 6.29
N SER A 228 4.52 7.81 5.75
CA SER A 228 4.21 8.23 4.39
C SER A 228 5.51 8.48 3.63
N GLU A 229 5.72 7.68 2.59
CA GLU A 229 6.91 7.68 1.74
C GLU A 229 6.53 8.26 0.37
N PRO A 230 7.24 9.27 -0.16
CA PRO A 230 6.96 9.80 -1.49
C PRO A 230 7.29 8.77 -2.58
N GLN A 231 6.71 8.94 -3.76
CA GLN A 231 7.19 8.25 -4.96
C GLN A 231 8.66 8.64 -5.24
N GLU A 232 9.45 7.69 -5.76
CA GLU A 232 10.81 7.92 -6.22
C GLU A 232 10.89 9.13 -7.17
N GLY A 233 11.88 10.00 -6.96
CA GLY A 233 12.01 11.29 -7.65
C GLY A 233 11.23 12.45 -7.03
N SER A 234 10.33 12.20 -6.07
CA SER A 234 9.61 13.23 -5.29
C SER A 234 10.16 13.36 -3.87
N ASN A 235 10.07 14.57 -3.30
CA ASN A 235 10.32 14.85 -1.89
C ASN A 235 9.02 15.14 -1.09
N GLN A 236 7.86 15.11 -1.75
CA GLN A 236 6.55 15.44 -1.19
C GLN A 236 5.75 14.15 -0.92
N ALA A 237 5.73 13.71 0.34
CA ALA A 237 4.96 12.55 0.77
C ALA A 237 3.45 12.88 0.86
N PRO A 238 2.54 12.00 0.41
CA PRO A 238 1.09 12.21 0.54
C PRO A 238 0.65 12.23 2.01
N PHE A 239 -0.37 13.01 2.37
CA PHE A 239 -0.89 13.09 3.75
C PHE A 239 0.16 13.47 4.81
N ALA A 240 1.26 14.12 4.44
CA ALA A 240 2.39 14.38 5.33
C ALA A 240 2.00 15.15 6.62
N GLY A 241 1.08 16.12 6.50
CA GLY A 241 0.55 16.87 7.66
C GLY A 241 -0.50 16.11 8.49
N ALA A 242 -0.81 14.85 8.15
CA ALA A 242 -1.83 14.04 8.81
C ALA A 242 -1.28 12.77 9.47
N VAL A 243 -0.02 12.34 9.22
CA VAL A 243 0.52 11.05 9.72
C VAL A 243 0.39 10.86 11.23
N GLN A 244 0.54 11.90 12.03
CA GLN A 244 0.30 11.85 13.48
C GLN A 244 -1.17 11.53 13.83
N ARG A 245 -2.11 12.21 13.17
CA ARG A 245 -3.55 12.04 13.39
C ARG A 245 -4.02 10.66 12.93
N LEU A 246 -3.45 10.15 11.84
CA LEU A 246 -3.67 8.79 11.35
C LEU A 246 -3.16 7.77 12.37
N ALA A 247 -1.91 7.91 12.83
CA ALA A 247 -1.33 7.02 13.83
C ALA A 247 -2.16 6.95 15.11
N GLN A 248 -2.56 8.11 15.65
CA GLN A 248 -3.36 8.20 16.87
C GLN A 248 -4.74 7.51 16.72
N ARG A 249 -5.50 7.81 15.65
CA ARG A 249 -6.83 7.21 15.44
C ARG A 249 -6.80 5.72 15.12
N ILE A 250 -5.71 5.20 14.54
CA ILE A 250 -5.52 3.75 14.39
C ILE A 250 -5.08 3.13 15.72
N ALA A 251 -4.19 3.76 16.48
CA ALA A 251 -3.73 3.26 17.79
C ALA A 251 -4.86 3.15 18.85
N GLU A 252 -5.93 3.94 18.71
CA GLU A 252 -7.16 3.77 19.50
C GLU A 252 -7.92 2.45 19.25
N GLN A 253 -7.59 1.71 18.18
CA GLN A 253 -8.30 0.49 17.75
C GLN A 253 -7.55 -0.81 18.08
N PHE A 254 -6.28 -0.72 18.51
CA PHE A 254 -5.37 -1.84 18.81
C PHE A 254 -4.76 -1.72 20.22
#